data_AF-A0A6G1IG53-F1
#
_entry.id   AF-A0A6G1IG53-F1
#
_cell.length_a   1.000
_cell.length_b   1.000
_cell.length_c   1.000
_cell.angle_alpha   90.00
_cell.angle_beta   90.00
_cell.angle_gamma   90.00
#
_symmetry.space_group_name_H-M   'P 1'
#
loop_
_entity.id
_entity.type
_entity.pdbx_description
1 polymer ?
#
loop_
_entity_poly.entity_id
_entity_poly.type
_entity_poly.pdbx_seq_one_letter_code
_entity_poly.pdbx_strand_id
1 'polypeptide(L)'
;MSDFKVYPNTTPKQMEELYISDVAHELGHIFGLQHEQQRLDRGRFVHFECKNLQRYDEVKKQVEEEHKKDPNAPTMDKVCKDPLLSHRYGFAVNQFSTEPYYWSEKPDQPWTMTRSAAFDYNSLMLYHSAAFSKFGEDYSKPIGDYVIVKWKGLAPKTNPPSSANDQNAEIIRHNMVPSSWDIQAIRELYPWT
;
A
#
# COMPACT_ATOMS: atom_id res chain seq x y z
N MET A 1 -4.94 15.16 9.41
CA MET A 1 -6.35 14.85 9.73
C MET A 1 -6.91 14.17 8.50
N SER A 2 -7.24 12.88 8.59
CA SER A 2 -7.90 12.15 7.51
C SER A 2 -9.32 12.71 7.34
N ASP A 3 -9.70 13.02 6.11
CA ASP A 3 -11.08 13.30 5.78
C ASP A 3 -11.91 12.05 6.09
N PHE A 4 -12.97 12.21 6.89
CA PHE A 4 -13.91 11.12 7.17
C PHE A 4 -14.51 10.63 5.84
N LYS A 5 -14.15 9.42 5.42
CA LYS A 5 -14.74 8.77 4.25
C LYS A 5 -16.23 8.52 4.54
N VAL A 6 -17.10 9.16 3.77
CA VAL A 6 -18.53 8.84 3.75
C VAL A 6 -18.73 7.66 2.79
N TYR A 7 -19.14 6.51 3.31
CA TYR A 7 -19.42 5.31 2.51
C TYR A 7 -20.92 5.25 2.16
N PRO A 8 -21.35 5.70 0.97
CA PRO A 8 -22.77 5.67 0.59
C PRO A 8 -23.30 4.23 0.61
N ASN A 9 -24.50 4.04 1.16
CA ASN A 9 -25.20 2.74 1.32
C ASN A 9 -24.68 1.80 2.41
N THR A 10 -23.90 2.31 3.36
CA THR A 10 -23.41 1.51 4.51
C THR A 10 -24.38 1.62 5.68
N THR A 11 -24.80 0.48 6.24
CA THR A 11 -25.64 0.46 7.44
C THR A 11 -24.85 0.95 8.67
N PRO A 12 -25.51 1.43 9.74
CA PRO A 12 -24.82 1.84 10.96
C PRO A 12 -23.90 0.76 11.55
N LYS A 13 -24.34 -0.51 11.49
CA LYS A 13 -23.54 -1.65 11.94
C LYS A 13 -22.27 -1.84 11.10
N GLN A 14 -22.39 -1.74 9.78
CA GLN A 14 -21.22 -1.85 8.89
C GLN A 14 -20.26 -0.68 9.08
N MET A 15 -20.77 0.53 9.36
CA MET A 15 -19.94 1.68 9.71
C MET A 15 -19.18 1.44 11.02
N GLU A 16 -19.85 0.90 12.04
CA GLU A 16 -19.21 0.53 13.31
C GLU A 16 -18.09 -0.50 13.10
N GLU A 17 -18.34 -1.55 12.31
CA GLU A 17 -17.33 -2.56 11.97
C GLU A 17 -16.12 -1.96 11.23
N LEU A 18 -16.34 -1.01 10.31
CA LEU A 18 -15.26 -0.28 9.64
C LEU A 18 -14.44 0.55 10.64
N TYR A 19 -15.09 1.28 11.54
CA TYR A 19 -14.37 2.06 12.55
C TYR A 19 -13.57 1.18 13.52
N ILE A 20 -14.12 0.04 13.95
CA ILE A 20 -13.40 -0.92 14.79
C ILE A 20 -12.15 -1.43 14.05
N SER A 21 -12.30 -1.76 12.76
CA SER A 21 -11.19 -2.19 11.89
C SER A 21 -10.12 -1.11 11.76
N ASP A 22 -10.51 0.13 11.49
CA ASP A 22 -9.59 1.26 11.35
C ASP A 22 -8.84 1.53 12.67
N VAL A 23 -9.55 1.55 13.80
CA VAL A 23 -8.92 1.72 15.11
C VAL A 23 -7.94 0.58 15.40
N ALA A 24 -8.29 -0.67 15.07
CA ALA A 24 -7.39 -1.80 15.24
C ALA A 24 -6.15 -1.70 14.33
N HIS A 25 -6.30 -1.19 13.10
CA HIS A 25 -5.19 -0.93 12.17
C HIS A 25 -4.23 0.13 12.73
N GLU A 26 -4.76 1.25 13.21
CA GLU A 26 -3.96 2.32 13.82
C GLU A 26 -3.28 1.86 15.12
N LEU A 27 -3.96 1.02 15.92
CA LEU A 27 -3.34 0.36 17.07
C LEU A 27 -2.19 -0.57 16.63
N GLY A 28 -2.34 -1.28 15.51
CA GLY A 28 -1.26 -2.05 14.88
C GLY A 28 -0.02 -1.19 14.63
N HIS A 29 -0.20 0.00 14.06
CA HIS A 29 0.90 0.97 13.89
C HIS A 29 1.52 1.40 15.22
N ILE A 30 0.71 1.65 16.26
CA ILE A 30 1.21 1.99 17.61
C ILE A 30 2.06 0.85 18.20
N PHE A 31 1.67 -0.40 17.97
CA PHE A 31 2.45 -1.58 18.36
C PHE A 31 3.64 -1.87 17.44
N GLY A 32 3.93 -1.00 16.47
CA GLY A 32 5.11 -1.11 15.61
C GLY A 32 4.91 -1.95 14.35
N LEU A 33 3.68 -2.31 13.99
CA LEU A 33 3.40 -2.95 12.70
C LEU A 33 3.43 -1.91 11.57
N GLN A 34 4.07 -2.26 10.46
CA GLN A 34 4.04 -1.50 9.20
C GLN A 34 3.04 -2.14 8.24
N HIS A 35 2.69 -1.44 7.16
CA HIS A 35 1.83 -2.04 6.16
C HIS A 35 2.48 -3.24 5.48
N GLU A 36 1.73 -4.32 5.31
CA GLU A 36 2.24 -5.56 4.73
C GLU A 36 2.69 -5.34 3.26
N GLN A 37 2.02 -4.47 2.51
CA GLN A 37 2.44 -4.05 1.18
C GLN A 37 3.66 -3.11 1.14
N GLN A 38 4.27 -2.76 2.27
CA GLN A 38 5.52 -1.99 2.29
C GLN A 38 6.75 -2.87 2.51
N ARG A 39 6.57 -4.20 2.65
CA ARG A 39 7.69 -5.14 2.74
C ARG A 39 8.60 -5.08 1.51
N LEU A 40 9.92 -5.18 1.74
CA LEU A 40 10.93 -5.22 0.68
C LEU A 40 10.73 -6.38 -0.32
N ASP A 41 10.14 -7.50 0.13
CA ASP A 41 9.88 -8.69 -0.70
C ASP A 41 8.49 -8.70 -1.36
N ARG A 42 7.66 -7.67 -1.16
CA ARG A 42 6.25 -7.68 -1.60
C ARG A 42 6.08 -7.98 -3.07
N GLY A 43 7.03 -7.59 -3.94
CA GLY A 43 6.88 -7.69 -5.39
C GLY A 43 6.67 -9.13 -5.86
N ARG A 44 7.06 -10.10 -5.03
CA ARG A 44 6.85 -11.54 -5.25
C ARG A 44 5.41 -12.00 -4.97
N PHE A 45 4.62 -11.18 -4.27
CA PHE A 45 3.31 -11.52 -3.73
C PHE A 45 2.21 -10.60 -4.29
N VAL A 46 2.52 -9.32 -4.47
CA VAL A 46 1.59 -8.30 -4.95
C VAL A 46 2.19 -7.46 -6.08
N HIS A 47 1.35 -7.00 -6.98
CA HIS A 47 1.64 -5.99 -8.00
C HIS A 47 1.15 -4.63 -7.53
N PHE A 48 1.99 -3.61 -7.58
CA PHE A 48 1.60 -2.22 -7.36
C PHE A 48 1.68 -1.45 -8.68
N GLU A 49 0.61 -0.74 -9.02
CA GLU A 49 0.47 0.01 -10.27
C GLU A 49 0.30 1.51 -9.98
N CYS A 50 1.41 2.23 -10.06
CA CYS A 50 1.47 3.67 -9.77
C CYS A 50 0.48 4.49 -10.62
N LYS A 51 0.24 4.10 -11.88
CA LYS A 51 -0.65 4.84 -12.80
C LYS A 51 -2.13 4.80 -12.42
N ASN A 52 -2.48 3.92 -11.49
CA ASN A 52 -3.84 3.72 -11.00
C ASN A 52 -4.14 4.53 -9.74
N LEU A 53 -3.13 5.17 -9.14
CA LEU A 53 -3.32 6.06 -8.00
C LEU A 53 -4.16 7.28 -8.38
N GLN A 54 -4.97 7.74 -7.42
CA GLN A 54 -5.67 9.02 -7.49
C GLN A 54 -4.69 10.14 -7.80
N ARG A 55 -5.13 11.09 -8.63
CA ARG A 55 -4.35 12.24 -9.09
C ARG A 55 -3.12 11.90 -9.97
N TYR A 56 -2.93 10.65 -10.41
CA TYR A 56 -1.80 10.30 -11.29
C TYR A 56 -1.73 11.21 -12.53
N ASP A 57 -2.85 11.44 -13.21
CA ASP A 57 -2.88 12.26 -14.44
C ASP A 57 -2.54 13.74 -14.17
N GLU A 58 -2.98 14.27 -13.03
CA GLU A 58 -2.65 15.64 -12.58
C GLU A 58 -1.15 15.77 -12.29
N VAL A 59 -0.61 14.83 -11.51
CA VAL A 59 0.81 14.82 -11.11
C VAL A 59 1.69 14.60 -12.33
N LYS A 60 1.33 13.69 -13.22
CA LYS A 60 2.04 13.45 -14.47
C LYS A 60 2.12 14.72 -15.31
N LYS A 61 1.01 15.45 -15.46
CA LYS A 61 1.00 16.73 -16.18
C LYS A 61 1.95 17.75 -15.53
N GLN A 62 1.93 17.88 -14.20
CA GLN A 62 2.82 18.79 -13.49
C GLN A 62 4.30 18.41 -13.70
N VAL A 63 4.64 17.14 -13.53
CA VAL A 63 6.00 16.61 -13.70
C VAL A 63 6.50 16.83 -15.13
N GLU A 64 5.66 16.57 -16.14
CA GLU A 64 6.01 16.81 -17.54
C GLU A 64 6.18 18.30 -17.87
N GLU A 65 5.38 19.19 -17.27
CA GLU A 65 5.52 20.63 -17.43
C GLU A 65 6.80 21.18 -16.77
N GLU A 66 7.20 20.62 -15.63
CA GLU A 66 8.48 20.94 -14.98
C GLU A 66 9.67 20.43 -15.81
N HIS A 67 9.60 19.20 -16.30
CA HIS A 67 10.66 18.59 -17.12
C HIS A 67 10.86 19.29 -18.47
N LYS A 68 9.81 19.90 -19.04
CA LYS A 68 9.93 20.77 -20.22
C LYS A 68 10.72 22.06 -19.94
N LYS A 69 10.68 22.57 -18.70
CA LYS A 69 11.36 23.80 -18.28
C LYS A 69 12.80 23.54 -17.84
N ASP A 70 13.04 22.39 -17.22
CA ASP A 70 14.36 21.94 -16.78
C ASP A 70 14.53 20.44 -17.08
N PRO A 71 15.38 20.05 -18.06
CA PRO A 71 15.67 18.66 -18.35
C PRO A 71 16.24 17.86 -17.16
N ASN A 72 16.71 18.51 -16.11
CA ASN A 72 17.16 17.85 -14.87
C ASN A 72 16.02 17.59 -13.88
N ALA A 73 14.83 18.15 -14.11
CA ALA A 73 13.67 17.91 -13.27
C ALA A 73 13.26 16.42 -13.33
N PRO A 74 12.61 15.88 -12.28
CA PRO A 74 12.20 14.48 -12.22
C PRO A 74 11.29 14.06 -13.38
N THR A 75 11.30 12.77 -13.71
CA THR A 75 10.31 12.13 -14.59
C THR A 75 9.23 11.44 -13.77
N MET A 76 8.09 11.12 -14.39
CA MET A 76 7.01 10.41 -13.68
C MET A 76 7.45 9.02 -13.19
N ASP A 77 8.32 8.33 -13.94
CA ASP A 77 8.91 7.07 -13.51
C ASP A 77 9.74 7.20 -12.24
N LYS A 78 10.42 8.34 -12.06
CA LYS A 78 11.18 8.63 -10.84
C LYS A 78 10.23 8.94 -9.68
N VAL A 79 9.17 9.72 -9.92
CA VAL A 79 8.13 10.01 -8.92
C VAL A 79 7.43 8.73 -8.44
N CYS A 80 7.18 7.77 -9.34
CA CYS A 80 6.58 6.46 -9.00
C CYS A 80 7.47 5.53 -8.16
N LYS A 81 8.77 5.83 -8.02
CA LYS A 81 9.74 4.99 -7.31
C LYS A 81 10.33 5.65 -6.07
N ASP A 82 10.28 6.97 -5.98
CA ASP A 82 10.89 7.75 -4.92
C ASP A 82 9.81 8.33 -3.98
N PRO A 83 9.72 7.83 -2.73
CA PRO A 83 8.68 8.28 -1.80
C PRO A 83 8.83 9.75 -1.38
N LEU A 84 10.06 10.30 -1.37
CA LEU A 84 10.31 11.71 -1.02
C LEU A 84 9.85 12.62 -2.16
N LEU A 85 10.18 12.27 -3.40
CA LEU A 85 9.69 13.01 -4.57
C LEU A 85 8.16 12.90 -4.68
N SER A 86 7.58 11.72 -4.48
CA SER A 86 6.13 11.57 -4.47
C SER A 86 5.45 12.47 -3.43
N HIS A 87 6.01 12.55 -2.23
CA HIS A 87 5.49 13.44 -1.18
C HIS A 87 5.53 14.91 -1.59
N ARG A 88 6.61 15.36 -2.26
CA ARG A 88 6.73 16.73 -2.80
C ARG A 88 5.59 17.10 -3.75
N TYR A 89 5.10 16.15 -4.56
CA TYR A 89 3.96 16.35 -5.46
C TYR A 89 2.60 16.09 -4.81
N GLY A 90 2.54 15.79 -3.51
CA GLY A 90 1.31 15.40 -2.82
C GLY A 90 0.70 14.11 -3.39
N PHE A 91 1.55 13.19 -3.84
CA PHE A 91 1.19 11.95 -4.50
C PHE A 91 1.44 10.76 -3.58
N ALA A 92 0.57 9.73 -3.65
CA ALA A 92 0.47 8.71 -2.60
C ALA A 92 1.43 7.51 -2.74
N VAL A 93 2.50 7.60 -3.53
CA VAL A 93 3.46 6.47 -3.71
C VAL A 93 4.13 6.10 -2.39
N ASN A 94 4.32 7.05 -1.47
CA ASN A 94 4.90 6.78 -0.14
C ASN A 94 4.09 5.74 0.66
N GLN A 95 2.77 5.65 0.44
CA GLN A 95 1.89 4.65 1.05
C GLN A 95 2.13 3.22 0.54
N PHE A 96 2.81 3.10 -0.60
CA PHE A 96 3.13 1.85 -1.28
C PHE A 96 4.63 1.72 -1.51
N SER A 97 5.49 2.50 -0.85
CA SER A 97 6.94 2.41 -1.05
C SER A 97 7.50 1.22 -0.27
N THR A 98 8.46 0.49 -0.84
CA THR A 98 9.28 -0.47 -0.06
C THR A 98 10.38 0.24 0.70
N GLU A 99 10.74 1.44 0.26
CA GLU A 99 11.72 2.30 0.90
C GLU A 99 11.02 3.14 1.98
N PRO A 100 11.56 3.22 3.20
CA PRO A 100 10.96 4.00 4.26
C PRO A 100 11.08 5.50 3.95
N TYR A 101 9.97 6.23 4.11
CA TYR A 101 9.96 7.69 3.92
C TYR A 101 10.85 8.43 4.95
N TYR A 102 10.88 7.97 6.20
CA TYR A 102 11.56 8.66 7.32
C TYR A 102 13.02 8.22 7.57
N TRP A 103 13.50 7.17 6.89
CA TRP A 103 14.86 6.67 7.12
C TRP A 103 15.95 7.57 6.54
N SER A 104 15.61 8.44 5.59
CA SER A 104 16.54 9.42 5.06
C SER A 104 16.88 10.55 6.04
N GLU A 105 16.14 10.70 7.14
CA GLU A 105 16.27 11.85 8.04
C GLU A 105 17.13 11.58 9.28
N LYS A 106 17.38 10.31 9.65
CA LYS A 106 18.17 9.93 10.84
C LYS A 106 19.01 8.66 10.63
N PRO A 107 20.16 8.75 9.94
CA PRO A 107 21.04 7.59 9.69
C PRO A 107 21.64 6.99 10.98
N ASP A 108 21.55 7.68 12.11
CA ASP A 108 22.03 7.28 13.43
C ASP A 108 21.04 6.43 14.23
N GLN A 109 19.80 6.26 13.77
CA GLN A 109 18.80 5.37 14.37
C GLN A 109 18.16 4.45 13.32
N PRO A 110 18.83 3.38 12.90
CA PRO A 110 18.23 2.42 11.99
C PRO A 110 17.11 1.68 12.74
N TRP A 111 15.86 2.02 12.44
CA TRP A 111 14.73 1.18 12.84
C TRP A 111 14.99 -0.23 12.30
N THR A 112 14.88 -1.30 13.07
CA THR A 112 15.03 -2.65 12.48
C THR A 112 13.66 -3.18 12.12
N MET A 113 13.35 -3.21 10.82
CA MET A 113 12.10 -3.81 10.33
C MET A 113 12.28 -5.33 10.22
N THR A 114 11.62 -6.06 11.11
CA THR A 114 11.54 -7.52 11.05
C THR A 114 10.29 -7.90 10.25
N ARG A 115 10.39 -8.95 9.42
CA ARG A 115 9.26 -9.48 8.66
C ARG A 115 9.07 -10.95 8.98
N SER A 116 7.82 -11.39 8.90
CA SER A 116 7.48 -12.80 8.98
C SER A 116 7.99 -13.57 7.75
N ALA A 117 8.15 -14.90 7.89
CA ALA A 117 8.73 -15.73 6.83
C ALA A 117 7.86 -15.80 5.55
N ALA A 118 6.54 -15.69 5.71
CA ALA A 118 5.57 -15.67 4.63
C ALA A 118 4.92 -14.28 4.50
N PHE A 119 4.31 -14.00 3.35
CA PHE A 119 3.50 -12.79 3.17
C PHE A 119 2.08 -13.06 3.68
N ASP A 120 1.54 -12.17 4.50
CA ASP A 120 0.21 -12.35 5.08
C ASP A 120 -0.86 -11.59 4.31
N TYR A 121 -1.53 -12.27 3.37
CA TYR A 121 -2.63 -11.69 2.61
C TYR A 121 -3.87 -11.35 3.45
N ASN A 122 -3.97 -11.86 4.69
CA ASN A 122 -5.08 -11.60 5.59
C ASN A 122 -4.72 -10.56 6.67
N SER A 123 -3.51 -9.99 6.64
CA SER A 123 -3.10 -8.98 7.60
C SER A 123 -4.06 -7.79 7.55
N LEU A 124 -4.45 -7.31 8.73
CA LEU A 124 -5.17 -6.04 8.87
C LEU A 124 -4.32 -4.86 8.36
N MET A 125 -3.01 -5.03 8.30
CA MET A 125 -2.06 -4.04 7.80
C MET A 125 -1.88 -4.08 6.27
N LEU A 126 -2.60 -4.94 5.55
CA LEU A 126 -2.58 -5.00 4.08
C LEU A 126 -3.68 -4.13 3.48
N TYR A 127 -3.31 -3.17 2.64
CA TYR A 127 -4.29 -2.39 1.88
C TYR A 127 -5.08 -3.23 0.89
N HIS A 128 -6.37 -2.95 0.81
CA HIS A 128 -7.26 -3.46 -0.22
C HIS A 128 -6.94 -2.87 -1.60
N SER A 129 -7.35 -3.56 -2.67
CA SER A 129 -6.99 -3.21 -4.06
C SER A 129 -7.42 -1.82 -4.53
N ALA A 130 -8.46 -1.27 -3.91
CA ALA A 130 -9.01 0.04 -4.28
C ALA A 130 -8.45 1.19 -3.42
N ALA A 131 -7.57 0.90 -2.46
CA ALA A 131 -6.95 1.94 -1.62
C ALA A 131 -6.23 2.96 -2.51
N PHE A 132 -6.54 4.24 -2.32
CA PHE A 132 -5.99 5.36 -3.11
C PHE A 132 -6.23 5.27 -4.63
N SER A 133 -7.20 4.48 -5.08
CA SER A 133 -7.53 4.34 -6.50
C SER A 133 -8.14 5.63 -7.06
N LYS A 134 -7.75 5.99 -8.29
CA LYS A 134 -8.42 7.08 -9.04
C LYS A 134 -9.88 6.77 -9.39
N PHE A 135 -10.30 5.52 -9.25
CA PHE A 135 -11.68 5.07 -9.44
C PHE A 135 -12.46 4.94 -8.12
N GLY A 136 -11.86 5.30 -6.98
CA GLY A 136 -12.45 5.06 -5.67
C GLY A 136 -12.61 3.57 -5.37
N GLU A 137 -13.57 3.23 -4.50
CA GLU A 137 -13.87 1.85 -4.08
C GLU A 137 -14.83 1.11 -5.04
N ASP A 138 -14.64 1.32 -6.34
CA ASP A 138 -15.38 0.60 -7.39
C ASP A 138 -14.72 -0.74 -7.71
N TYR A 139 -15.30 -1.82 -7.17
CA TYR A 139 -14.82 -3.18 -7.39
C TYR A 139 -15.31 -3.85 -8.69
N SER A 140 -15.95 -3.09 -9.59
CA SER A 140 -16.35 -3.57 -10.92
C SER A 140 -15.26 -3.41 -11.99
N LYS A 141 -14.15 -2.73 -11.65
CA LYS A 141 -13.06 -2.47 -12.58
C LYS A 141 -12.29 -3.74 -12.96
N PRO A 142 -11.73 -3.82 -14.18
CA PRO A 142 -10.77 -4.86 -14.57
C PRO A 142 -9.59 -4.95 -13.61
N ILE A 143 -8.97 -6.13 -13.47
CA ILE A 143 -7.86 -6.34 -12.50
C ILE A 143 -6.67 -5.39 -12.74
N GLY A 144 -6.40 -5.03 -14.00
CA GLY A 144 -5.31 -4.12 -14.35
C GLY A 144 -5.50 -2.66 -13.91
N ASP A 145 -6.69 -2.29 -13.44
CA ASP A 145 -7.04 -0.92 -13.04
C ASP A 145 -6.96 -0.68 -11.52
N TYR A 146 -6.68 -1.71 -10.72
CA TYR A 146 -6.47 -1.56 -9.28
C TYR A 146 -5.05 -1.10 -8.96
N VAL A 147 -4.91 -0.39 -7.83
CA VAL A 147 -3.62 0.13 -7.36
C VAL A 147 -2.71 -1.01 -6.90
N ILE A 148 -3.29 -1.99 -6.23
CA ILE A 148 -2.58 -3.17 -5.74
C ILE A 148 -3.40 -4.43 -5.94
N VAL A 149 -2.77 -5.52 -6.38
CA VAL A 149 -3.42 -6.83 -6.54
C VAL A 149 -2.47 -7.93 -6.10
N LYS A 150 -2.98 -9.08 -5.67
CA LYS A 150 -2.14 -10.23 -5.34
C LYS A 150 -1.97 -11.13 -6.56
N TRP A 151 -0.78 -11.69 -6.72
CA TRP A 151 -0.48 -12.61 -7.82
C TRP A 151 -1.10 -13.99 -7.58
N LYS A 152 -1.65 -14.60 -8.64
CA LYS A 152 -2.16 -15.98 -8.63
C LYS A 152 -1.05 -16.97 -8.93
N GLY A 153 -0.95 -18.02 -8.12
CA GLY A 153 -0.22 -19.23 -8.46
C GLY A 153 1.28 -19.05 -8.73
N LEU A 154 1.90 -17.97 -8.24
CA LEU A 154 3.34 -17.80 -8.38
C LEU A 154 4.08 -18.83 -7.54
N ALA A 155 4.93 -19.62 -8.19
CA ALA A 155 5.89 -20.44 -7.49
C ALA A 155 6.93 -19.53 -6.81
N PRO A 156 7.49 -19.92 -5.65
CA PRO A 156 8.43 -19.08 -4.90
C PRO A 156 9.65 -18.56 -5.68
N LYS A 157 9.98 -19.14 -6.84
CA LYS A 157 11.17 -18.79 -7.65
C LYS A 157 10.86 -18.16 -9.00
N THR A 158 9.60 -17.97 -9.37
CA THR A 158 9.25 -17.33 -10.64
C THR A 158 9.19 -15.82 -10.46
N ASN A 159 9.85 -15.09 -11.34
CA ASN A 159 9.65 -13.64 -11.42
C ASN A 159 8.17 -13.37 -11.75
N PRO A 160 7.53 -12.41 -11.08
CA PRO A 160 6.16 -12.05 -11.42
C PRO A 160 6.08 -11.51 -12.86
N PRO A 161 4.92 -11.63 -13.51
CA PRO A 161 4.65 -10.94 -14.77
C PRO A 161 4.88 -9.43 -14.64
N SER A 162 5.19 -8.76 -15.76
CA SER A 162 5.35 -7.30 -15.78
C SER A 162 4.03 -6.53 -15.62
N SER A 163 2.88 -7.20 -15.77
CA SER A 163 1.56 -6.61 -15.64
C SER A 163 0.54 -7.62 -15.08
N ALA A 164 -0.38 -7.09 -14.28
CA ALA A 164 -1.48 -7.84 -13.70
C ALA A 164 -2.72 -7.84 -14.60
N ASN A 165 -3.40 -8.99 -14.67
CA ASN A 165 -4.66 -9.18 -15.38
C ASN A 165 -5.46 -10.33 -14.74
N ASP A 166 -6.66 -10.60 -15.27
CA ASP A 166 -7.59 -11.57 -14.68
C ASP A 166 -7.05 -13.01 -14.63
N GLN A 167 -6.07 -13.34 -15.47
CA GLN A 167 -5.48 -14.68 -15.54
C GLN A 167 -4.41 -14.90 -14.47
N ASN A 168 -3.67 -13.84 -14.10
CA ASN A 168 -2.47 -13.95 -13.27
C ASN A 168 -2.55 -13.23 -11.92
N ALA A 169 -3.63 -12.49 -11.65
CA ALA A 169 -3.81 -11.75 -10.41
C ALA A 169 -5.25 -11.79 -9.92
N GLU A 170 -5.46 -11.40 -8.68
CA GLU A 170 -6.77 -11.28 -8.03
C GLU A 170 -6.80 -10.08 -7.08
N ILE A 171 -7.99 -9.56 -6.86
CA ILE A 171 -8.23 -8.43 -5.96
C ILE A 171 -8.01 -8.83 -4.50
N ILE A 172 -7.48 -7.89 -3.73
CA ILE A 172 -7.36 -7.92 -2.28
C ILE A 172 -8.57 -7.18 -1.72
N ARG A 173 -9.38 -7.88 -0.93
CA ARG A 173 -10.53 -7.31 -0.23
C ARG A 173 -10.07 -6.70 1.09
N HIS A 174 -10.93 -5.87 1.69
CA HIS A 174 -10.64 -5.27 2.98
C HIS A 174 -10.60 -6.34 4.07
N ASN A 175 -9.48 -6.43 4.78
CA ASN A 175 -9.34 -7.29 5.96
C ASN A 175 -9.87 -6.49 7.16
N MET A 176 -10.92 -7.00 7.81
CA MET A 176 -11.65 -6.26 8.85
C MET A 176 -11.19 -6.56 10.27
N VAL A 177 -10.32 -7.58 10.42
CA VAL A 177 -9.88 -8.09 11.73
C VAL A 177 -8.40 -8.45 11.67
N PRO A 178 -7.67 -8.33 12.79
CA PRO A 178 -6.29 -8.80 12.87
C PRO A 178 -6.18 -10.28 12.51
N SER A 179 -5.20 -10.61 11.67
CA SER A 179 -4.87 -11.98 11.35
C SER A 179 -4.17 -12.67 12.55
N SER A 180 -4.03 -13.99 12.49
CA SER A 180 -3.22 -14.70 13.49
C SER A 180 -1.74 -14.30 13.45
N TRP A 181 -1.25 -13.82 12.30
CA TRP A 181 0.13 -13.39 12.11
C TRP A 181 0.34 -11.94 12.58
N ASP A 182 -0.67 -11.07 12.50
CA ASP A 182 -0.65 -9.75 13.14
C ASP A 182 -0.53 -9.91 14.67
N ILE A 183 -1.34 -10.80 15.26
CA ILE A 183 -1.30 -11.10 16.70
C ILE A 183 0.05 -11.71 17.09
N GLN A 184 0.60 -12.61 16.27
CA GLN A 184 1.90 -13.21 16.51
C GLN A 184 3.02 -12.15 16.47
N ALA A 185 3.03 -11.26 15.48
CA ALA A 185 4.03 -10.21 15.36
C ALA A 185 4.05 -9.30 16.60
N ILE A 186 2.88 -8.94 17.14
CA ILE A 186 2.79 -8.16 18.39
C ILE A 186 3.37 -8.95 19.57
N ARG A 187 3.10 -10.26 19.69
CA ARG A 187 3.68 -11.10 20.75
C ARG A 187 5.20 -11.23 20.65
N GLU A 188 5.75 -11.24 19.44
CA GLU A 188 7.19 -11.28 19.21
C GLU A 188 7.86 -9.95 19.58
N LEU A 189 7.20 -8.81 19.29
CA LEU A 189 7.67 -7.48 19.67
C LEU A 189 7.56 -7.21 21.18
N TYR A 190 6.51 -7.73 21.82
CA TYR A 190 6.22 -7.56 23.24
C TYR A 190 6.04 -8.93 23.90
N PRO A 191 7.13 -9.66 24.20
CA PRO A 191 7.02 -10.93 24.90
C PRO A 191 6.54 -10.70 26.33
N TRP A 192 5.31 -11.10 26.62
CA TRP A 192 4.73 -11.08 27.96
C TRP A 192 5.17 -12.35 28.69
N THR A 193 5.89 -12.18 29.81
CA THR A 193 6.18 -13.24 30.78
C THR A 193 5.11 -13.32 31.84
#